data_AF-A0A2D0AYU5-F1
#
_entry.id   AF-A0A2D0AYU5-F1
#
_cell.length_a   1.000
_cell.length_b   1.000
_cell.length_c   1.000
_cell.angle_alpha   90.00
_cell.angle_beta   90.00
_cell.angle_gamma   90.00
#
_symmetry.space_group_name_H-M   'P 1'
#
loop_
_entity.id
_entity.type
_entity.pdbx_description
1 polymer ?
#
loop_
_entity_poly.entity_id
_entity_poly.type
_entity_poly.pdbx_seq_one_letter_code
_entity_poly.pdbx_strand_id
1 'polypeptide(L)'
;MDQLGAIRAFVRVVEAGSFAKAADTMGAPRSTVSKLVQDLEASLSLKLLERTTRSVTVTGGALVPIMTDWAPPRYPVHIVRPAGRFPSVKYQVFADWVAGVFSAYDRDTGTP
;
A
#
# COMPACT_ATOMS: atom_id res chain seq x y z
N MET A 1 -1.34 3.75 -18.90
CA MET A 1 -1.80 2.98 -17.73
C MET A 1 -0.97 3.41 -16.53
N ASP A 2 -1.58 3.77 -15.41
CA ASP A 2 -0.86 3.88 -14.15
C ASP A 2 -0.61 2.46 -13.62
N GLN A 3 0.55 1.88 -13.96
CA GLN A 3 0.91 0.51 -13.59
C GLN A 3 1.02 0.33 -12.07
N LEU A 4 1.52 1.34 -11.36
CA LEU A 4 1.66 1.28 -9.91
C LEU A 4 0.28 1.35 -9.23
N GLY A 5 -0.62 2.19 -9.73
CA GLY A 5 -2.01 2.22 -9.30
C GLY A 5 -2.72 0.87 -9.53
N ALA A 6 -2.47 0.24 -10.68
CA ALA A 6 -3.02 -1.07 -11.04
C ALA A 6 -2.55 -2.20 -10.12
N ILE A 7 -1.24 -2.29 -9.89
CA ILE A 7 -0.63 -3.28 -8.98
C ILE A 7 -1.14 -3.07 -7.55
N ARG A 8 -1.21 -1.82 -7.08
CA ARG A 8 -1.76 -1.50 -5.75
C ARG A 8 -3.22 -1.92 -5.63
N ALA A 9 -4.04 -1.63 -6.64
CA ALA A 9 -5.45 -2.03 -6.65
C ALA A 9 -5.59 -3.56 -6.56
N PHE A 10 -4.80 -4.30 -7.33
CA PHE A 10 -4.78 -5.75 -7.28
C PHE A 10 -4.41 -6.28 -5.88
N VAL A 11 -3.29 -5.82 -5.30
CA VAL A 11 -2.84 -6.25 -3.97
C VAL A 11 -3.92 -5.99 -2.92
N ARG A 12 -4.53 -4.79 -2.92
CA ARG A 12 -5.59 -4.44 -1.95
C ARG A 12 -6.84 -5.29 -2.11
N VAL A 13 -7.21 -5.67 -3.33
CA VAL A 13 -8.35 -6.56 -3.57
C VAL A 13 -8.06 -7.97 -3.05
N VAL A 14 -6.83 -8.46 -3.22
CA VAL A 14 -6.40 -9.76 -2.70
C VAL A 14 -6.37 -9.77 -1.16
N GLU A 15 -5.77 -8.75 -0.55
CA GLU A 15 -5.71 -8.62 0.92
C GLU A 15 -7.11 -8.49 1.55
N ALA A 16 -8.00 -7.72 0.93
CA ALA A 16 -9.33 -7.46 1.47
C ALA A 16 -10.38 -8.52 1.08
N GLY A 17 -10.10 -9.34 0.08
CA GLY A 17 -11.04 -10.30 -0.53
C GLY A 17 -12.28 -9.67 -1.18
N SER A 18 -12.31 -8.34 -1.35
CA SER A 18 -13.47 -7.59 -1.84
C SER A 18 -13.07 -6.27 -2.51
N PHE A 19 -13.65 -6.01 -3.69
CA PHE A 19 -13.50 -4.75 -4.40
C PHE A 19 -14.07 -3.55 -3.63
N ALA A 20 -15.11 -3.75 -2.81
CA ALA A 20 -15.68 -2.66 -2.02
C ALA A 20 -14.71 -2.24 -0.90
N LYS A 21 -14.23 -3.21 -0.12
CA LYS A 21 -13.26 -2.94 0.96
C LYS A 21 -11.93 -2.37 0.43
N ALA A 22 -11.48 -2.84 -0.73
CA ALA A 22 -10.29 -2.30 -1.38
C ALA A 22 -10.49 -0.85 -1.84
N ALA A 23 -11.65 -0.53 -2.41
CA ALA A 23 -12.04 0.82 -2.82
C ALA A 23 -12.07 1.80 -1.63
N ASP A 24 -12.66 1.38 -0.51
CA ASP A 24 -12.68 2.19 0.72
C ASP A 24 -11.27 2.49 1.22
N THR A 25 -10.39 1.47 1.22
CA THR A 25 -8.99 1.62 1.67
C THR A 25 -8.16 2.51 0.73
N MET A 26 -8.50 2.52 -0.56
CA MET A 26 -7.82 3.35 -1.57
C MET A 26 -8.40 4.76 -1.68
N GLY A 27 -9.52 5.06 -1.02
CA GLY A 27 -10.24 6.33 -1.21
C GLY A 27 -10.72 6.54 -2.64
N ALA A 28 -10.97 5.46 -3.39
CA ALA A 28 -11.32 5.49 -4.81
C ALA A 28 -12.65 4.77 -5.07
N PRO A 29 -13.43 5.16 -6.10
CA PRO A 29 -14.64 4.44 -6.45
C PRO A 29 -14.39 2.98 -6.82
N ARG A 30 -15.32 2.08 -6.49
CA ARG A 30 -15.25 0.65 -6.86
C ARG A 30 -15.06 0.42 -8.37
N SER A 31 -15.66 1.27 -9.21
CA SER A 31 -15.49 1.23 -10.66
C SER A 31 -14.04 1.48 -11.08
N THR A 32 -13.35 2.42 -10.43
CA THR A 32 -11.94 2.72 -10.66
C THR A 32 -11.06 1.53 -10.29
N VAL A 33 -11.29 0.93 -9.11
CA VAL A 33 -10.53 -0.27 -8.68
C VAL A 33 -10.76 -1.44 -9.64
N SER A 34 -12.01 -1.67 -10.06
CA SER A 34 -12.31 -2.74 -11.03
C SER A 34 -11.62 -2.49 -12.37
N LYS A 35 -11.61 -1.24 -12.86
CA LYS A 35 -10.96 -0.88 -14.12
C LYS A 35 -9.44 -1.05 -14.03
N LEU A 36 -8.82 -0.59 -12.95
CA LEU A 36 -7.39 -0.75 -12.70
C LEU A 36 -6.95 -2.23 -12.74
N VAL A 37 -7.74 -3.11 -12.15
CA VAL A 37 -7.48 -4.56 -12.20
C VAL A 37 -7.71 -5.13 -13.60
N GLN A 38 -8.77 -4.74 -14.30
CA GLN A 38 -9.03 -5.19 -15.68
C GLN A 38 -7.92 -4.77 -16.64
N ASP A 39 -7.47 -3.53 -16.53
CA ASP A 39 -6.37 -3.01 -17.34
C ASP A 39 -5.04 -3.73 -17.02
N LEU A 40 -4.83 -4.15 -15.76
CA LEU A 40 -3.69 -4.97 -15.36
C LEU A 40 -3.76 -6.36 -16.00
N GLU A 41 -4.90 -7.05 -15.88
CA GLU A 41 -5.15 -8.35 -16.50
C GLU A 41 -4.97 -8.31 -18.02
N ALA A 42 -5.45 -7.25 -18.68
CA ALA A 42 -5.25 -7.01 -20.10
C ALA A 42 -3.77 -6.80 -20.45
N SER A 43 -3.04 -6.01 -19.65
CA SER A 43 -1.62 -5.74 -19.89
C SER A 43 -0.74 -6.99 -19.73
N LEU A 44 -1.12 -7.89 -18.83
CA LEU A 44 -0.41 -9.15 -18.58
C LEU A 44 -0.92 -10.30 -19.46
N SER A 45 -2.04 -10.11 -20.17
CA SER A 45 -2.77 -11.17 -20.88
C SER A 45 -3.05 -12.40 -19.99
N LEU A 46 -3.30 -12.14 -18.71
CA LEU A 46 -3.51 -13.15 -17.67
C LEU A 46 -4.69 -12.77 -16.80
N LYS A 47 -5.47 -13.78 -16.41
CA LYS A 47 -6.54 -13.62 -15.43
C LYS A 47 -5.94 -13.79 -14.04
N LEU A 48 -5.97 -12.73 -13.23
CA LEU A 48 -5.35 -12.72 -11.91
C LEU A 48 -6.35 -13.07 -10.80
N LEU A 49 -7.64 -12.77 -11.02
CA LEU A 49 -8.70 -12.98 -10.04
C LEU A 49 -9.87 -13.79 -10.60
N GLU A 50 -10.32 -14.78 -9.83
CA GLU A 50 -11.63 -15.39 -9.98
C GLU A 50 -12.66 -14.61 -9.16
N ARG A 51 -13.65 -14.04 -9.87
CA ARG A 51 -14.69 -13.22 -9.28
C ARG A 51 -15.97 -14.03 -9.18
N THR A 52 -16.42 -14.29 -7.97
CA THR A 52 -17.80 -14.77 -7.71
C THR A 52 -18.60 -13.62 -7.08
N THR A 53 -19.93 -13.74 -7.09
CA THR A 53 -20.81 -12.76 -6.42
C THR A 53 -20.58 -12.68 -4.91
N ARG A 54 -19.95 -13.70 -4.30
CA ARG A 54 -19.73 -13.82 -2.86
C ARG A 54 -18.27 -13.67 -2.43
N SER A 55 -17.31 -13.89 -3.33
CA SER A 55 -15.89 -13.82 -3.02
C SER A 55 -15.04 -13.47 -4.23
N VAL A 56 -13.90 -12.87 -3.95
CA VAL A 56 -12.82 -12.70 -4.93
C VAL A 56 -11.65 -13.54 -4.45
N THR A 57 -11.15 -14.43 -5.32
CA THR A 57 -10.01 -15.31 -5.01
C THR A 57 -8.96 -15.16 -6.08
N VAL A 58 -7.69 -15.33 -5.72
CA VAL A 58 -6.59 -15.33 -6.69
C VAL A 58 -6.72 -16.55 -7.60
N THR A 59 -6.54 -16.36 -8.92
CA THR A 59 -6.52 -17.47 -9.88
C THR A 59 -5.35 -18.40 -9.56
N GLY A 60 -5.67 -19.65 -9.18
CA GLY A 60 -4.67 -20.65 -8.85
C GLY A 60 -3.73 -20.94 -10.02
N GLY A 61 -2.42 -20.95 -9.76
CA GLY A 61 -1.38 -21.24 -10.76
C GLY A 61 -0.95 -20.05 -11.63
N ALA A 62 -1.67 -18.91 -11.60
CA ALA A 62 -1.29 -17.71 -12.36
C ALA A 62 -0.28 -16.82 -11.62
N LEU A 63 -0.15 -16.97 -10.31
CA LEU A 63 0.72 -16.17 -9.45
C LEU A 63 1.52 -17.06 -8.52
N VAL A 64 2.84 -16.84 -8.50
CA VAL A 64 3.74 -17.45 -7.53
C VAL A 64 4.22 -16.34 -6.60
N PRO A 65 3.99 -16.45 -5.28
CA PRO A 65 4.53 -15.49 -4.35
C PRO A 65 6.05 -15.60 -4.37
N ILE A 66 6.70 -14.50 -4.73
CA ILE A 66 8.16 -14.37 -4.68
C ILE A 66 8.53 -13.59 -3.42
N MET A 67 9.73 -13.85 -2.88
CA MET A 67 10.24 -13.13 -1.71
C MET A 67 9.39 -13.35 -0.45
N THR A 68 8.80 -14.55 -0.30
CA THR A 68 8.07 -14.93 0.91
C THR A 68 8.94 -14.89 2.16
N ASP A 69 10.24 -15.11 1.98
CA ASP A 69 11.21 -15.25 3.08
C ASP A 69 12.08 -14.00 3.25
N TRP A 70 11.84 -12.95 2.45
CA TRP A 70 12.61 -11.72 2.49
C TRP A 70 11.68 -10.52 2.60
N ALA A 71 11.75 -9.83 3.73
CA ALA A 71 11.25 -8.48 3.85
C ALA A 71 12.41 -7.50 3.60
N PRO A 72 12.21 -6.45 2.79
CA PRO A 72 13.22 -5.40 2.66
C PRO A 72 13.55 -4.84 4.06
N PRO A 73 14.84 -4.62 4.38
CA PRO A 73 15.21 -4.04 5.67
C PRO A 73 14.49 -2.71 5.86
N ARG A 74 13.92 -2.51 7.05
CA ARG A 74 13.18 -1.28 7.38
C ARG A 74 14.16 -0.13 7.43
N TYR A 75 13.99 0.86 6.53
CA TYR A 75 14.80 2.07 6.55
C TYR A 75 14.18 3.06 7.54
N PRO A 76 14.86 3.42 8.64
CA PRO A 76 14.37 4.46 9.52
C PRO A 76 14.32 5.79 8.77
N VAL A 77 13.18 6.47 8.84
CA VAL A 77 13.01 7.82 8.30
C VAL A 77 13.39 8.80 9.40
N HIS A 78 14.45 9.58 9.17
CA HIS A 78 14.92 10.57 10.14
C HIS A 78 14.61 12.00 9.68
N ILE A 79 14.15 12.85 10.60
CA ILE A 79 14.12 14.30 10.39
C ILE A 79 15.52 14.85 10.71
N VAL A 80 16.32 15.12 9.67
CA VAL A 80 17.68 15.67 9.84
C VAL A 80 17.63 17.19 9.97
N ARG A 81 18.33 17.74 10.96
CA ARG A 81 18.48 19.18 11.17
C ARG A 81 19.92 19.55 11.56
N PRO A 82 20.39 20.76 11.24
CA PRO A 82 21.70 21.23 11.69
C PRO A 82 21.73 21.42 13.21
N ALA A 83 22.85 21.07 13.83
CA ALA A 83 23.09 21.31 15.25
C ALA A 83 23.30 22.81 15.52
N GLY A 84 22.82 23.32 16.66
CA GLY A 84 23.16 24.66 17.13
C GLY A 84 22.11 25.77 16.95
N ARG A 85 20.84 25.45 16.68
CA ARG A 85 19.74 26.44 16.77
C ARG A 85 18.60 25.87 17.59
N PHE A 86 18.16 26.58 18.63
CA PHE A 86 16.90 26.25 19.30
C PHE A 86 15.81 26.20 18.22
N PRO A 87 15.06 25.09 18.12
CA PRO A 87 14.07 24.96 17.08
C PRO A 87 13.05 26.10 17.22
N SER A 88 12.75 26.76 16.11
CA SER A 88 11.63 27.69 16.10
C SER A 88 10.35 26.92 16.41
N VAL A 89 9.35 27.59 17.01
CA VAL A 89 8.02 27.00 17.27
C VAL A 89 7.45 26.36 16.00
N LYS A 90 7.68 26.96 14.83
CA LYS A 90 7.29 26.41 13.53
C LYS A 90 7.94 25.06 13.22
N TYR A 91 9.23 24.89 13.52
CA TYR A 91 9.90 23.60 13.33
C TYR A 91 9.36 22.53 14.27
N GLN A 92 9.10 22.88 15.54
CA GLN A 92 8.52 21.95 16.51
C GLN A 92 7.14 21.47 16.05
N VAL A 93 6.25 22.40 15.72
CA VAL A 93 4.91 22.08 15.22
C VAL A 93 4.97 21.26 13.92
N PHE A 94 5.90 21.59 13.02
CA PHE A 94 6.10 20.78 11.80
C PHE A 94 6.60 19.37 12.13
N ALA A 95 7.61 19.23 12.99
CA ALA A 95 8.16 17.94 13.37
C ALA A 95 7.11 17.06 14.08
N ASP A 96 6.31 17.65 14.98
CA ASP A 96 5.23 16.98 15.67
C ASP A 96 4.13 16.54 14.69
N TRP A 97 3.79 17.38 13.71
CA TRP A 97 2.85 17.02 12.66
C TRP A 97 3.37 15.87 11.79
N VAL A 98 4.64 15.94 11.36
CA VAL A 98 5.28 14.86 10.58
C VAL A 98 5.29 13.56 11.37
N ALA A 99 5.64 13.60 12.66
CA ALA A 99 5.59 12.43 13.54
C ALA A 99 4.17 11.83 13.59
N GLY A 100 3.13 12.67 13.67
CA GLY A 100 1.75 12.24 13.59
C GLY A 100 1.40 11.54 12.26
N VAL A 101 1.83 12.08 11.12
CA VAL A 101 1.61 11.48 9.79
C VAL A 101 2.28 10.12 9.67
N PHE A 102 3.50 9.98 10.19
CA PHE A 102 4.27 8.74 10.10
C PHE A 102 3.96 7.73 11.21
N SER A 103 3.19 8.10 12.24
CA SER A 103 2.81 7.20 13.34
C SER A 103 2.10 5.90 12.88
N ALA A 104 1.35 5.94 11.78
CA ALA A 104 0.70 4.76 11.20
C ALA A 104 1.70 3.72 10.65
N TYR A 105 2.93 4.15 10.38
CA TYR A 105 4.03 3.34 9.88
C TYR A 105 4.99 2.89 11.01
N ASP A 106 4.83 3.43 12.22
CA ASP A 106 5.62 3.10 13.42
C ASP A 106 5.21 1.77 14.10
N ARG A 107 4.73 0.77 13.33
CA ARG A 107 4.43 -0.55 13.89
C ARG A 107 5.72 -1.29 14.23
N ASP A 108 5.95 -1.39 15.54
CA ASP A 108 7.04 -2.05 16.26
C ASP A 108 8.44 -1.58 15.84
N THR A 109 8.86 -0.47 16.43
CA THR A 109 10.27 -0.29 16.87
C THR A 109 10.56 -1.24 18.04
N GLY A 110 10.32 -2.53 17.85
CA GLY A 110 10.74 -3.55 18.79
C GLY A 110 12.25 -3.71 18.69
N THR A 111 13.00 -2.95 19.48
CA THR A 111 14.31 -3.38 19.96
C THR A 111 14.58 -2.70 21.33
N PRO A 112 15.05 -3.45 22.35
CA PRO A 112 15.25 -2.98 23.72
C PRO A 112 16.28 -1.85 23.88
#